data_AF-A0A8D0L769-F1
#
_entry.id   AF-A0A8D0L769-F1
#
_cell.length_a   1.000
_cell.length_b   1.000
_cell.length_c   1.000
_cell.angle_alpha   90.00
_cell.angle_beta   90.00
_cell.angle_gamma   90.00
#
_symmetry.space_group_name_H-M   'P 1'
#
loop_
_entity.id
_entity.type
_entity.pdbx_description
1 polymer ?
#
loop_
_entity_poly.entity_id
_entity_poly.type
_entity_poly.pdbx_seq_one_letter_code
_entity_poly.pdbx_strand_id
1 'polypeptide(L)'
;RGPRTQQLRFSSSLRDRGIMRRRYEDDGISDDEIEGKRTFDLEEKLTTNNFNANFVVFMEGKDFTVEYIQRGGLRDPLIFKNCDGLGIKMPDPDFSVNDVRLYVGSRRMVDVMDVNTQRDIEMSMAQWASYYETPEREREKLYNVISLEFSHTRLESLVQRPATVDLIDWVDNMWPRHLKESQTESTNAILEMQYPKVQKYCLMSVKGCYTDFHVDFGGTSVWYHIHRGGKIFWLIPPTPQNLELYENWLLSGKQGDIFLGDRVSDCQRIELKQGYTFVIPSGWIHAVYTPTDTLVFGGNFLHSFNIPMQLRIYSIEDRTRVPNKFRYPFYYEMCWYVLERYVYCITNRSHLTKDFQKESVNMDMELSCSESGNMDQEEEAAGKDSQRPVTRRSILTSPMANGTNLDYEELGRGSRNLLGLKRSPSMDSDTSRGSLNGQAWDPHSNSPHKDRKVHVTQFELEGLHCLVEKLESLPLHKKCVPTGIEDEDALIADVKVHGEDRVASAA
;
A
#
# COMPACT_ATOMS: atom_id res chain seq x y z
N ARG A 1 -81.28 19.71 8.56
CA ARG A 1 -81.00 18.68 9.61
C ARG A 1 -79.91 17.77 9.04
N GLY A 2 -78.89 17.46 9.85
CA GLY A 2 -77.52 17.13 9.38
C GLY A 2 -77.34 15.83 8.61
N PRO A 3 -76.12 15.51 8.16
CA PRO A 3 -75.76 14.17 7.73
C PRO A 3 -74.96 13.44 8.81
N ARG A 4 -75.24 12.15 8.96
CA ARG A 4 -74.35 11.18 9.59
C ARG A 4 -74.10 10.04 8.61
N THR A 5 -72.81 9.78 8.37
CA THR A 5 -72.14 8.49 8.15
C THR A 5 -72.72 7.52 7.12
N GLN A 6 -71.91 7.10 6.15
CA GLN A 6 -71.23 5.78 6.19
C GLN A 6 -70.34 5.58 4.97
N GLN A 7 -69.24 4.86 5.22
CA GLN A 7 -68.19 4.49 4.29
C GLN A 7 -68.46 3.07 3.80
N LEU A 8 -68.44 2.83 2.48
CA LEU A 8 -68.37 1.49 1.89
C LEU A 8 -67.48 1.53 0.64
N ARG A 9 -66.44 0.69 0.63
CA ARG A 9 -65.67 0.30 -0.56
C ARG A 9 -66.46 -0.78 -1.31
N PHE A 10 -66.41 -0.82 -2.65
CA PHE A 10 -66.01 -2.00 -3.43
C PHE A 10 -65.94 -1.70 -4.95
N SER A 11 -64.80 -2.06 -5.54
CA SER A 11 -64.53 -2.55 -6.91
C SER A 11 -65.18 -1.94 -8.17
N SER A 12 -64.35 -1.56 -9.15
CA SER A 12 -64.34 -2.16 -10.50
C SER A 12 -63.25 -1.57 -11.39
N SER A 13 -62.50 -2.45 -12.05
CA SER A 13 -61.66 -2.16 -13.22
C SER A 13 -62.56 -1.85 -14.42
N LEU A 14 -62.16 -0.89 -15.28
CA LEU A 14 -62.17 -0.99 -16.76
C LEU A 14 -61.88 0.35 -17.45
N ARG A 15 -60.90 0.28 -18.38
CA ARG A 15 -60.82 0.90 -19.72
C ARG A 15 -60.33 2.34 -19.94
N ASP A 16 -59.28 2.37 -20.77
CA ASP A 16 -59.06 3.17 -21.98
C ASP A 16 -59.21 4.69 -21.92
N ARG A 17 -58.06 5.36 -22.00
CA ARG A 17 -57.87 6.50 -22.91
C ARG A 17 -56.52 6.40 -23.61
N GLY A 18 -56.55 5.96 -24.86
CA GLY A 18 -55.43 6.07 -25.78
C GLY A 18 -55.14 7.52 -26.15
N ILE A 19 -53.86 7.86 -26.24
CA ILE A 19 -53.35 8.97 -27.03
C ILE A 19 -52.16 8.43 -27.83
N MET A 20 -52.35 8.34 -29.14
CA MET A 20 -51.35 8.09 -30.17
C MET A 20 -50.07 8.91 -29.88
N ARG A 21 -48.94 8.23 -29.64
CA ARG A 21 -47.61 8.82 -29.83
C ARG A 21 -47.03 8.27 -31.12
N ARG A 22 -46.77 9.18 -32.06
CA ARG A 22 -46.07 8.92 -33.32
C ARG A 22 -44.74 8.23 -33.03
N ARG A 23 -44.50 7.09 -33.69
CA ARG A 23 -43.16 6.50 -33.79
C ARG A 23 -42.31 7.43 -34.66
N TYR A 24 -41.24 7.96 -34.08
CA TYR A 24 -40.03 8.18 -34.86
C TYR A 24 -39.26 6.87 -34.75
N GLU A 25 -39.12 6.16 -35.87
CA GLU A 25 -38.08 5.15 -36.05
C GLU A 25 -36.78 5.95 -36.18
N ASP A 26 -36.10 6.09 -35.05
CA ASP A 26 -34.75 6.61 -34.99
C ASP A 26 -33.82 5.41 -35.20
N ASP A 27 -33.37 5.23 -36.44
CA ASP A 27 -32.22 4.36 -36.79
C ASP A 27 -30.91 4.98 -36.27
N GLY A 28 -30.93 5.41 -35.00
CA GLY A 28 -29.77 5.88 -34.28
C GLY A 28 -28.96 4.68 -33.85
N ILE A 29 -27.85 4.43 -34.55
CA ILE A 29 -26.67 3.84 -33.92
C ILE A 29 -26.51 4.57 -32.59
N SER A 30 -26.70 3.88 -31.46
CA SER A 30 -26.65 4.56 -30.17
C SER A 30 -25.29 5.22 -30.04
N ASP A 31 -25.25 6.53 -29.73
CA ASP A 31 -24.00 7.25 -29.45
C ASP A 31 -23.14 6.53 -28.39
N ASP A 32 -23.75 5.68 -27.56
CA ASP A 32 -23.09 4.80 -26.58
C ASP A 32 -22.17 3.72 -27.20
N GLU A 33 -22.31 3.37 -28.49
CA GLU A 33 -21.42 2.42 -29.18
C GLU A 33 -20.16 3.08 -29.76
N ILE A 34 -20.17 4.41 -29.90
CA ILE A 34 -19.02 5.21 -30.36
C ILE A 34 -18.23 5.74 -29.14
N GLU A 35 -18.90 5.94 -28.01
CA GLU A 35 -18.30 6.43 -26.76
C GLU A 35 -17.42 5.35 -26.09
N GLY A 36 -16.13 5.36 -26.41
CA GLY A 36 -15.12 4.47 -25.80
C GLY A 36 -14.28 3.67 -26.79
N LYS A 37 -14.52 3.80 -28.10
CA LYS A 37 -13.67 3.14 -29.09
C LYS A 37 -12.34 3.89 -29.19
N ARG A 38 -11.27 3.24 -28.72
CA ARG A 38 -9.89 3.66 -28.94
C ARG A 38 -9.65 3.89 -30.44
N THR A 39 -9.22 5.10 -30.83
CA THR A 39 -9.00 5.44 -32.24
C THR A 39 -7.55 5.25 -32.68
N PHE A 40 -6.59 5.21 -31.75
CA PHE A 40 -5.21 4.84 -32.04
C PHE A 40 -5.03 3.31 -32.16
N ASP A 41 -4.16 2.88 -33.07
CA ASP A 41 -3.86 1.46 -33.28
C ASP A 41 -2.84 0.97 -32.24
N LEU A 42 -3.28 0.14 -31.29
CA LEU A 42 -2.40 -0.40 -30.25
C LEU A 42 -1.38 -1.41 -30.82
N GLU A 43 -1.70 -2.16 -31.87
CA GLU A 43 -0.78 -3.12 -32.48
C GLU A 43 0.40 -2.39 -33.15
N GLU A 44 0.14 -1.23 -33.76
CA GLU A 44 1.19 -0.33 -34.22
C GLU A 44 2.11 0.07 -33.05
N LYS A 45 1.55 0.45 -31.89
CA LYS A 45 2.33 0.86 -30.72
C LYS A 45 3.11 -0.29 -30.08
N LEU A 46 2.70 -1.54 -30.30
CA LEU A 46 3.39 -2.75 -29.85
C LEU A 46 4.53 -3.18 -30.77
N THR A 47 4.46 -2.85 -32.06
CA THR A 47 5.41 -3.32 -33.08
C THR A 47 6.42 -2.27 -33.51
N THR A 48 6.06 -0.98 -33.44
CA THR A 48 6.97 0.13 -33.80
C THR A 48 8.23 0.15 -32.94
N ASN A 49 9.35 0.65 -33.46
CA ASN A 49 10.60 0.81 -32.72
C ASN A 49 10.84 2.27 -32.28
N ASN A 50 9.81 3.12 -32.34
CA ASN A 50 9.91 4.54 -32.01
C ASN A 50 10.07 4.80 -30.50
N PHE A 51 9.63 3.89 -29.65
CA PHE A 51 9.72 4.00 -28.19
C PHE A 51 11.04 3.41 -27.65
N ASN A 52 12.16 3.93 -28.13
CA ASN A 52 13.50 3.37 -27.94
C ASN A 52 14.36 4.11 -26.89
N ALA A 53 13.75 4.97 -26.07
CA ALA A 53 14.46 5.59 -24.96
C ALA A 53 14.97 4.53 -23.97
N ASN A 54 15.98 4.88 -23.17
CA ASN A 54 16.61 3.96 -22.23
C ASN A 54 16.66 4.55 -20.82
N PHE A 55 15.56 4.41 -20.09
CA PHE A 55 15.39 4.87 -18.72
C PHE A 55 15.62 3.76 -17.68
N VAL A 56 15.22 2.53 -18.01
CA VAL A 56 15.26 1.40 -17.08
C VAL A 56 16.70 0.99 -16.76
N VAL A 57 17.00 0.91 -15.47
CA VAL A 57 18.25 0.37 -14.94
C VAL A 57 18.06 -1.11 -14.58
N PHE A 58 18.90 -1.97 -15.14
CA PHE A 58 18.95 -3.38 -14.73
C PHE A 58 19.91 -3.53 -13.56
N MET A 59 19.46 -4.20 -12.50
CA MET A 59 20.19 -4.32 -11.23
C MET A 59 20.08 -5.72 -10.64
N GLU A 60 21.07 -6.12 -9.84
CA GLU A 60 20.99 -7.32 -8.99
C GLU A 60 20.33 -6.98 -7.65
N GLY A 61 19.54 -7.91 -7.10
CA GLY A 61 18.76 -7.62 -5.88
C GLY A 61 19.60 -7.21 -4.68
N LYS A 62 20.82 -7.75 -4.55
CA LYS A 62 21.76 -7.42 -3.46
C LYS A 62 22.22 -5.95 -3.46
N ASP A 63 22.17 -5.28 -4.62
CA ASP A 63 22.59 -3.89 -4.77
C ASP A 63 21.45 -2.92 -4.46
N PHE A 64 20.20 -3.41 -4.44
CA PHE A 64 19.03 -2.62 -4.07
C PHE A 64 18.91 -2.49 -2.55
N THR A 65 19.68 -1.55 -2.00
CA THR A 65 19.79 -1.30 -0.56
C THR A 65 19.25 0.09 -0.18
N VAL A 66 19.11 0.37 1.12
CA VAL A 66 18.79 1.72 1.60
C VAL A 66 19.87 2.72 1.21
N GLU A 67 21.15 2.31 1.18
CA GLU A 67 22.25 3.17 0.72
C GLU A 67 22.09 3.57 -0.75
N TYR A 68 21.66 2.64 -1.62
CA TYR A 68 21.33 2.96 -3.00
C TYR A 68 20.24 4.05 -3.08
N ILE A 69 19.20 3.94 -2.25
CA ILE A 69 18.10 4.91 -2.21
C ILE A 69 18.56 6.25 -1.65
N GLN A 70 19.40 6.27 -0.61
CA GLN A 70 19.97 7.50 -0.05
C GLN A 70 20.84 8.24 -1.09
N ARG A 71 21.58 7.50 -1.91
CA ARG A 71 22.44 8.07 -2.97
C ARG A 71 21.64 8.56 -4.18
N GLY A 72 20.66 7.76 -4.63
CA GLY A 72 19.95 7.98 -5.90
C GLY A 72 18.53 8.54 -5.77
N GLY A 73 17.97 8.60 -4.56
CA GLY A 73 16.63 9.11 -4.29
C GLY A 73 15.49 8.27 -4.89
N LEU A 74 15.77 7.03 -5.32
CA LEU A 74 14.88 6.14 -6.08
C LEU A 74 14.22 6.90 -7.25
N ARG A 75 15.00 7.34 -8.23
CA ARG A 75 14.52 8.16 -9.36
C ARG A 75 14.41 7.41 -10.69
N ASP A 76 15.13 6.31 -10.82
CA ASP A 76 15.19 5.50 -12.04
C ASP A 76 14.31 4.24 -11.90
N PRO A 77 13.57 3.84 -12.95
CA PRO A 77 12.85 2.56 -12.99
C PRO A 77 13.84 1.40 -12.98
N LEU A 78 13.59 0.39 -12.14
CA LEU A 78 14.53 -0.71 -11.92
C LEU A 78 13.94 -2.04 -12.35
N ILE A 79 14.67 -2.83 -13.14
CA ILE A 79 14.33 -4.24 -13.39
C ILE A 79 15.37 -5.15 -12.75
N PHE A 80 14.86 -6.10 -11.98
CA PHE A 80 15.59 -7.26 -11.47
C PHE A 80 15.15 -8.48 -12.25
N LYS A 81 16.08 -9.10 -12.99
CA LYS A 81 15.77 -10.29 -13.81
C LYS A 81 15.61 -11.55 -12.98
N ASN A 82 16.25 -11.60 -11.82
CA ASN A 82 16.13 -12.64 -10.80
C ASN A 82 15.66 -12.03 -9.48
N CYS A 83 15.11 -12.87 -8.61
CA CYS A 83 14.66 -12.47 -7.28
C CYS A 83 15.76 -12.53 -6.21
N ASP A 84 16.93 -13.07 -6.54
CA ASP A 84 18.04 -13.26 -5.62
C ASP A 84 18.49 -11.93 -5.00
N GLY A 85 18.62 -11.92 -3.67
CA GLY A 85 19.03 -10.74 -2.91
C GLY A 85 17.93 -9.71 -2.64
N LEU A 86 16.74 -9.82 -3.25
CA LEU A 86 15.63 -8.90 -2.96
C LEU A 86 14.89 -9.21 -1.64
N GLY A 87 14.98 -10.44 -1.14
CA GLY A 87 14.21 -10.89 0.02
C GLY A 87 12.70 -11.05 -0.23
N ILE A 88 12.28 -11.14 -1.50
CA ILE A 88 10.88 -11.39 -1.82
C ILE A 88 10.49 -12.85 -1.51
N LYS A 89 9.22 -13.05 -1.22
CA LYS A 89 8.59 -14.37 -1.12
C LYS A 89 7.35 -14.37 -1.99
N MET A 90 7.20 -15.41 -2.80
CA MET A 90 6.04 -15.59 -3.68
C MET A 90 5.40 -16.95 -3.43
N PRO A 91 4.13 -17.13 -3.81
CA PRO A 91 3.47 -18.44 -3.79
C PRO A 91 4.18 -19.44 -4.72
N ASP A 92 3.69 -20.67 -4.73
CA ASP A 92 4.17 -21.70 -5.66
C ASP A 92 4.08 -21.24 -7.14
N PRO A 93 5.05 -21.55 -8.01
CA PRO A 93 5.01 -21.14 -9.43
C PRO A 93 3.73 -21.56 -10.18
N ASP A 94 3.07 -22.65 -9.78
CA ASP A 94 1.83 -23.12 -10.41
C ASP A 94 0.56 -22.42 -9.88
N PHE A 95 0.71 -21.53 -8.90
CA PHE A 95 -0.40 -20.77 -8.28
C PHE A 95 -1.27 -20.08 -9.34
N SER A 96 -2.58 -20.22 -9.18
CA SER A 96 -3.59 -19.82 -10.17
C SER A 96 -4.55 -18.76 -9.63
N VAL A 97 -5.34 -18.16 -10.53
CA VAL A 97 -6.44 -17.24 -10.15
C VAL A 97 -7.47 -17.92 -9.27
N ASN A 98 -7.71 -19.22 -9.47
CA ASN A 98 -8.60 -19.99 -8.61
C ASN A 98 -8.03 -20.16 -7.20
N ASP A 99 -6.71 -20.26 -7.04
CA ASP A 99 -6.07 -20.25 -5.72
C ASP A 99 -6.23 -18.88 -5.06
N VAL A 100 -5.99 -17.77 -5.78
CA VAL A 100 -6.27 -16.41 -5.29
C VAL A 100 -7.68 -16.34 -4.71
N ARG A 101 -8.70 -16.80 -5.47
CA ARG A 101 -10.10 -16.87 -5.01
C ARG A 101 -10.25 -17.65 -3.70
N LEU A 102 -9.58 -18.79 -3.53
CA LEU A 102 -9.65 -19.59 -2.31
C LEU A 102 -9.00 -18.90 -1.10
N TYR A 103 -7.94 -18.12 -1.33
CA TYR A 103 -7.24 -17.39 -0.25
C TYR A 103 -7.96 -16.11 0.18
N VAL A 104 -8.56 -15.36 -0.75
CA VAL A 104 -9.28 -14.10 -0.46
C VAL A 104 -10.77 -14.29 -0.20
N GLY A 105 -11.34 -15.41 -0.65
CA GLY A 105 -12.74 -15.80 -0.48
C GLY A 105 -13.60 -15.57 -1.72
N SER A 106 -14.40 -16.58 -2.09
CA SER A 106 -15.20 -16.59 -3.32
C SER A 106 -16.24 -15.47 -3.45
N ARG A 107 -16.79 -14.99 -2.33
CA ARG A 107 -17.81 -13.91 -2.30
C ARG A 107 -17.21 -12.51 -2.19
N ARG A 108 -15.88 -12.40 -2.11
CA ARG A 108 -15.19 -11.11 -2.05
C ARG A 108 -15.50 -10.33 -3.33
N MET A 109 -16.03 -9.12 -3.18
CA MET A 109 -16.20 -8.20 -4.30
C MET A 109 -14.83 -7.65 -4.72
N VAL A 110 -14.64 -7.55 -6.03
CA VAL A 110 -13.45 -7.02 -6.68
C VAL A 110 -13.85 -5.99 -7.72
N ASP A 111 -13.13 -4.87 -7.75
CA ASP A 111 -13.21 -3.87 -8.82
C ASP A 111 -12.55 -4.45 -10.08
N VAL A 112 -13.29 -4.47 -11.18
CA VAL A 112 -12.89 -5.02 -12.46
C VAL A 112 -13.05 -3.95 -13.53
N MET A 113 -11.99 -3.69 -14.28
CA MET A 113 -11.99 -2.71 -15.35
C MET A 113 -12.43 -3.35 -16.67
N ASP A 114 -13.44 -2.78 -17.34
CA ASP A 114 -13.74 -3.07 -18.74
C ASP A 114 -12.71 -2.33 -19.61
N VAL A 115 -11.80 -3.09 -20.25
CA VAL A 115 -10.64 -2.56 -20.98
C VAL A 115 -11.04 -1.66 -22.14
N ASN A 116 -12.20 -1.91 -22.75
CA ASN A 116 -12.65 -1.13 -23.90
C ASN A 116 -13.08 0.28 -23.47
N THR A 117 -13.82 0.38 -22.36
CA THR A 117 -14.36 1.66 -21.89
C THR A 117 -13.50 2.33 -20.81
N GLN A 118 -12.54 1.60 -20.25
CA GLN A 118 -11.76 1.97 -19.06
C GLN A 118 -12.64 2.32 -17.84
N ARG A 119 -13.87 1.80 -17.78
CA ARG A 119 -14.80 1.97 -16.65
C ARG A 119 -14.76 0.76 -15.72
N ASP A 120 -14.93 1.02 -14.43
CA ASP A 120 -14.96 -0.03 -13.41
C ASP A 120 -16.37 -0.61 -13.26
N ILE A 121 -16.43 -1.93 -13.12
CA ILE A 121 -17.57 -2.72 -12.68
C ILE A 121 -17.17 -3.56 -11.47
N GLU A 122 -18.14 -4.04 -10.72
CA GLU A 122 -17.87 -4.92 -9.57
C GLU A 122 -18.40 -6.32 -9.86
N MET A 123 -17.62 -7.34 -9.47
CA MET A 123 -18.09 -8.73 -9.44
C MET A 123 -17.43 -9.47 -8.29
N SER A 124 -17.94 -10.65 -7.97
CA SER A 124 -17.32 -11.52 -6.97
C SER A 124 -16.08 -12.22 -7.53
N MET A 125 -15.14 -12.58 -6.65
CA MET A 125 -13.96 -13.37 -7.01
C MET A 125 -14.31 -14.73 -7.63
N ALA A 126 -15.48 -15.30 -7.33
CA ALA A 126 -15.99 -16.49 -8.01
C ALA A 126 -16.33 -16.24 -9.48
N GLN A 127 -17.03 -15.13 -9.77
CA GLN A 127 -17.36 -14.74 -11.13
C GLN A 127 -16.08 -14.40 -11.92
N TRP A 128 -15.16 -13.65 -11.29
CA TRP A 128 -13.88 -13.32 -11.90
C TRP A 128 -13.05 -14.56 -12.25
N ALA A 129 -12.90 -15.51 -11.32
CA ALA A 129 -12.15 -16.74 -11.60
C ALA A 129 -12.77 -17.54 -12.75
N SER A 130 -14.10 -17.65 -12.80
CA SER A 130 -14.81 -18.31 -13.90
C SER A 130 -14.60 -17.60 -15.24
N TYR A 131 -14.59 -16.26 -15.24
CA TYR A 131 -14.29 -15.46 -16.43
C TYR A 131 -12.84 -15.69 -16.90
N TYR A 132 -11.88 -15.68 -15.98
CA TYR A 132 -10.47 -15.85 -16.30
C TYR A 132 -10.19 -17.22 -16.94
N GLU A 133 -10.84 -18.27 -16.47
CA GLU A 133 -10.71 -19.64 -17.00
C GLU A 133 -11.46 -19.85 -18.34
N THR A 134 -12.35 -18.92 -18.73
CA THR A 134 -13.06 -18.99 -20.01
C THR A 134 -12.06 -18.86 -21.17
N PRO A 135 -12.09 -19.74 -22.20
CA PRO A 135 -11.19 -19.66 -23.34
C PRO A 135 -11.27 -18.30 -24.06
N GLU A 136 -10.14 -17.78 -24.57
CA GLU A 136 -10.04 -16.45 -25.22
C GLU A 136 -11.15 -16.21 -26.25
N ARG A 137 -11.43 -17.20 -27.11
CA ARG A 137 -12.45 -17.14 -28.18
C ARG A 137 -13.91 -17.02 -27.69
N GLU A 138 -14.16 -17.37 -26.42
CA GLU A 138 -15.48 -17.37 -25.78
C GLU A 138 -15.68 -16.18 -24.85
N ARG A 139 -14.63 -15.36 -24.61
CA ARG A 139 -14.73 -14.15 -23.79
C ARG A 139 -15.44 -13.05 -24.59
N GLU A 140 -16.64 -12.67 -24.15
CA GLU A 140 -17.43 -11.61 -24.78
C GLU A 140 -16.81 -10.21 -24.60
N LYS A 141 -16.13 -10.00 -23.47
CA LYS A 141 -15.52 -8.74 -23.07
C LYS A 141 -14.10 -8.94 -22.56
N LEU A 142 -13.29 -7.90 -22.65
CA LEU A 142 -11.95 -7.86 -22.06
C LEU A 142 -12.02 -7.15 -20.71
N TYR A 143 -11.82 -7.92 -19.65
CA TYR A 143 -11.83 -7.44 -18.27
C TYR A 143 -10.45 -7.59 -17.64
N ASN A 144 -10.12 -6.67 -16.74
CA ASN A 144 -8.84 -6.63 -16.07
C ASN A 144 -9.01 -6.36 -14.57
N VAL A 145 -8.29 -7.08 -13.72
CA VAL A 145 -8.22 -6.79 -12.27
C VAL A 145 -6.83 -6.28 -11.95
N ILE A 146 -6.74 -5.04 -11.49
CA ILE A 146 -5.48 -4.39 -11.10
C ILE A 146 -5.47 -3.88 -9.65
N SER A 147 -6.59 -3.99 -8.94
CA SER A 147 -6.84 -3.29 -7.65
C SER A 147 -7.21 -4.23 -6.50
N LEU A 148 -7.01 -5.55 -6.64
CA LEU A 148 -7.27 -6.49 -5.54
C LEU A 148 -6.19 -6.39 -4.46
N GLU A 149 -6.43 -5.56 -3.44
CA GLU A 149 -5.60 -5.53 -2.23
C GLU A 149 -5.96 -6.70 -1.31
N PHE A 150 -4.96 -7.52 -0.96
CA PHE A 150 -5.16 -8.79 -0.27
C PHE A 150 -4.53 -8.87 1.12
N SER A 151 -4.03 -7.77 1.67
CA SER A 151 -3.63 -7.71 3.07
C SER A 151 -4.85 -8.04 3.94
N HIS A 152 -4.63 -8.65 5.10
CA HIS A 152 -5.65 -9.18 6.02
C HIS A 152 -6.45 -10.34 5.42
N THR A 153 -5.84 -11.08 4.49
CA THR A 153 -6.33 -12.38 4.01
C THR A 153 -5.26 -13.45 4.23
N ARG A 154 -5.60 -14.72 4.02
CA ARG A 154 -4.60 -15.81 4.09
C ARG A 154 -3.51 -15.69 3.03
N LEU A 155 -3.72 -14.93 1.95
CA LEU A 155 -2.74 -14.73 0.89
C LEU A 155 -1.56 -13.87 1.35
N GLU A 156 -1.76 -13.01 2.35
CA GLU A 156 -0.76 -12.05 2.82
C GLU A 156 0.54 -12.71 3.27
N SER A 157 0.47 -13.87 3.94
CA SER A 157 1.62 -14.59 4.48
C SER A 157 2.44 -15.35 3.42
N LEU A 158 1.89 -15.46 2.20
CA LEU A 158 2.55 -16.09 1.06
C LEU A 158 3.36 -15.08 0.23
N VAL A 159 3.03 -13.80 0.33
CA VAL A 159 3.65 -12.74 -0.48
C VAL A 159 4.41 -11.75 0.39
N GLN A 160 5.71 -11.65 0.15
CA GLN A 160 6.57 -10.62 0.73
C GLN A 160 7.21 -9.80 -0.39
N ARG A 161 7.15 -8.48 -0.23
CA ARG A 161 7.78 -7.50 -1.11
C ARG A 161 9.29 -7.43 -0.88
N PRO A 162 10.07 -6.70 -1.69
CA PRO A 162 11.50 -6.59 -1.46
C PRO A 162 11.81 -6.00 -0.09
N ALA A 163 12.75 -6.58 0.65
CA ALA A 163 13.05 -6.19 2.04
C ALA A 163 13.44 -4.70 2.16
N THR A 164 14.09 -4.15 1.15
CA THR A 164 14.44 -2.72 1.10
C THR A 164 13.20 -1.82 1.07
N VAL A 165 12.07 -2.26 0.50
CA VAL A 165 10.81 -1.50 0.53
C VAL A 165 10.24 -1.43 1.94
N ASP A 166 10.35 -2.51 2.74
CA ASP A 166 9.89 -2.52 4.14
C ASP A 166 10.64 -1.45 4.98
N LEU A 167 11.90 -1.15 4.63
CA LEU A 167 12.73 -0.17 5.34
C LEU A 167 12.41 1.29 5.01
N ILE A 168 11.71 1.57 3.91
CA ILE A 168 11.45 2.94 3.45
C ILE A 168 9.96 3.30 3.31
N ASP A 169 9.07 2.31 3.32
CA ASP A 169 7.63 2.53 3.19
C ASP A 169 7.08 3.32 4.38
N TRP A 170 6.38 4.41 4.08
CA TRP A 170 5.72 5.25 5.08
C TRP A 170 4.69 4.50 5.93
N VAL A 171 3.97 3.51 5.37
CA VAL A 171 2.97 2.79 6.17
C VAL A 171 3.62 2.03 7.32
N ASP A 172 4.76 1.36 7.08
CA ASP A 172 5.42 0.55 8.11
C ASP A 172 6.25 1.39 9.08
N ASN A 173 6.83 2.49 8.60
CA ASN A 173 7.82 3.26 9.36
C ASN A 173 7.26 4.55 9.99
N MET A 174 6.12 5.03 9.49
CA MET A 174 5.56 6.33 9.87
C MET A 174 4.18 6.24 10.53
N TRP A 175 3.31 5.34 10.05
CA TRP A 175 1.99 5.17 10.64
C TRP A 175 2.05 4.56 12.06
N PRO A 176 1.20 4.99 13.00
CA PRO A 176 1.12 4.35 14.31
C PRO A 176 0.79 2.86 14.22
N ARG A 177 1.71 2.01 14.69
CA ARG A 177 1.65 0.54 14.54
C ARG A 177 0.36 -0.06 15.12
N HIS A 178 -0.08 0.38 16.29
CA HIS A 178 -1.30 -0.14 16.93
C HIS A 178 -2.55 0.08 16.06
N LEU A 179 -2.62 1.16 15.26
CA LEU A 179 -3.73 1.39 14.32
C LEU A 179 -3.67 0.39 13.17
N LYS A 180 -2.47 0.15 12.62
CA LYS A 180 -2.29 -0.86 11.56
C LYS A 180 -2.67 -2.25 12.05
N GLU A 181 -2.20 -2.66 13.23
CA GLU A 181 -2.51 -3.96 13.83
C GLU A 181 -3.97 -4.13 14.24
N SER A 182 -4.69 -3.02 14.49
CA SER A 182 -6.13 -3.03 14.74
C SER A 182 -6.98 -3.28 13.48
N GLN A 183 -6.37 -3.27 12.28
CA GLN A 183 -7.07 -3.56 11.04
C GLN A 183 -7.55 -5.02 11.04
N THR A 184 -8.84 -5.20 10.76
CA THR A 184 -9.44 -6.53 10.62
C THR A 184 -10.15 -6.71 9.28
N GLU A 185 -10.70 -5.63 8.73
CA GLU A 185 -11.37 -5.65 7.44
C GLU A 185 -10.35 -5.90 6.32
N SER A 186 -10.65 -6.86 5.46
CA SER A 186 -9.79 -7.28 4.36
C SER A 186 -10.09 -6.52 3.07
N THR A 187 -11.25 -5.85 2.97
CA THR A 187 -11.64 -4.98 1.86
C THR A 187 -11.01 -3.59 1.98
N ASN A 188 -11.19 -2.77 0.95
CA ASN A 188 -10.75 -1.37 0.93
C ASN A 188 -11.90 -0.42 1.32
N ALA A 189 -12.85 -0.90 2.14
CA ALA A 189 -13.93 -0.07 2.66
C ALA A 189 -13.36 1.02 3.57
N ILE A 190 -13.39 2.27 3.12
CA ILE A 190 -12.72 3.39 3.78
C ILE A 190 -13.17 3.62 5.23
N LEU A 191 -14.43 3.29 5.56
CA LEU A 191 -14.97 3.45 6.91
C LEU A 191 -14.37 2.48 7.95
N GLU A 192 -13.92 1.31 7.50
CA GLU A 192 -13.32 0.27 8.35
C GLU A 192 -11.78 0.29 8.27
N MET A 193 -11.22 1.22 7.49
CA MET A 193 -9.80 1.30 7.20
C MET A 193 -9.08 2.11 8.30
N GLN A 194 -8.11 1.49 8.96
CA GLN A 194 -7.36 2.06 10.10
C GLN A 194 -5.97 2.60 9.71
N TYR A 195 -5.51 2.26 8.50
CA TYR A 195 -4.25 2.73 7.92
C TYR A 195 -4.37 2.71 6.39
N PRO A 196 -3.47 3.37 5.64
CA PRO A 196 -3.49 3.32 4.17
C PRO A 196 -3.23 1.91 3.63
N LYS A 197 -4.30 1.14 3.39
CA LYS A 197 -4.26 -0.26 2.96
C LYS A 197 -4.01 -0.38 1.46
N VAL A 198 -2.75 -0.16 1.08
CA VAL A 198 -2.29 -0.11 -0.32
C VAL A 198 -0.98 -0.87 -0.56
N GLN A 199 -0.57 -1.73 0.38
CA GLN A 199 0.77 -2.32 0.37
C GLN A 199 0.91 -3.57 -0.50
N LYS A 200 -0.16 -4.37 -0.66
CA LYS A 200 -0.09 -5.66 -1.36
C LYS A 200 -1.29 -5.89 -2.29
N TYR A 201 -1.03 -5.81 -3.59
CA TYR A 201 -2.00 -5.99 -4.67
C TYR A 201 -1.72 -7.24 -5.50
N CYS A 202 -2.80 -7.93 -5.88
CA CYS A 202 -2.79 -9.04 -6.82
C CYS A 202 -3.44 -8.58 -8.12
N LEU A 203 -2.68 -8.54 -9.22
CA LEU A 203 -3.19 -8.17 -10.52
C LEU A 203 -3.36 -9.43 -11.37
N MET A 204 -4.53 -9.54 -11.98
CA MET A 204 -4.92 -10.67 -12.81
C MET A 204 -5.42 -10.09 -14.13
N SER A 205 -4.66 -10.33 -15.19
CA SER A 205 -4.92 -9.72 -16.49
C SER A 205 -4.95 -10.79 -17.56
N VAL A 206 -5.98 -10.76 -18.40
CA VAL A 206 -6.04 -11.64 -19.56
C VAL A 206 -5.27 -11.05 -20.75
N LYS A 207 -4.90 -11.90 -21.70
CA LYS A 207 -4.31 -11.51 -22.98
C LYS A 207 -5.17 -10.46 -23.68
N GLY A 208 -4.53 -9.41 -24.18
CA GLY A 208 -5.18 -8.29 -24.84
C GLY A 208 -5.55 -7.13 -23.91
N CYS A 209 -5.48 -7.30 -22.58
CA CYS A 209 -5.74 -6.19 -21.64
C CYS A 209 -4.73 -5.06 -21.83
N TYR A 210 -5.26 -3.83 -21.94
CA TYR A 210 -4.50 -2.59 -21.94
C TYR A 210 -5.01 -1.67 -20.82
N THR A 211 -4.08 -1.11 -20.05
CA THR A 211 -4.33 -0.04 -19.09
C THR A 211 -3.63 1.20 -19.62
N ASP A 212 -4.41 2.23 -19.92
CA ASP A 212 -3.91 3.47 -20.54
C ASP A 212 -2.99 4.28 -19.62
N PHE A 213 -2.36 5.32 -20.16
CA PHE A 213 -1.37 6.13 -19.43
C PHE A 213 -1.94 6.72 -18.13
N HIS A 214 -1.25 6.45 -17.03
CA HIS A 214 -1.57 6.96 -15.72
C HIS A 214 -0.32 7.19 -14.88
N VAL A 215 -0.50 7.90 -13.77
CA VAL A 215 0.46 7.96 -12.66
C VAL A 215 -0.25 7.38 -11.45
N ASP A 216 0.44 6.53 -10.68
CA ASP A 216 -0.14 5.89 -9.50
C ASP A 216 -0.49 6.91 -8.42
N PHE A 217 -1.56 6.59 -7.68
CA PHE A 217 -2.25 7.51 -6.79
C PHE A 217 -1.33 8.05 -5.68
N GLY A 218 -1.47 9.34 -5.36
CA GLY A 218 -0.62 10.04 -4.39
C GLY A 218 0.85 10.17 -4.83
N GLY A 219 1.17 9.79 -6.06
CA GLY A 219 2.53 9.69 -6.56
C GLY A 219 3.32 8.57 -5.87
N THR A 220 2.68 7.46 -5.52
CA THR A 220 3.37 6.30 -4.96
C THR A 220 4.44 5.76 -5.90
N SER A 221 5.48 5.19 -5.29
CA SER A 221 6.36 4.25 -5.98
C SER A 221 5.73 2.86 -5.95
N VAL A 222 6.06 2.03 -6.93
CA VAL A 222 5.44 0.71 -7.14
C VAL A 222 6.52 -0.36 -7.17
N TRP A 223 6.24 -1.51 -6.56
CA TRP A 223 6.98 -2.74 -6.84
C TRP A 223 6.05 -3.74 -7.52
N TYR A 224 6.56 -4.50 -8.49
CA TYR A 224 5.74 -5.30 -9.41
C TYR A 224 6.47 -6.59 -9.79
N HIS A 225 5.95 -7.76 -9.41
CA HIS A 225 6.58 -9.05 -9.68
C HIS A 225 5.72 -9.91 -10.61
N ILE A 226 6.26 -10.30 -11.76
CA ILE A 226 5.57 -11.16 -12.73
C ILE A 226 5.63 -12.61 -12.24
N HIS A 227 4.61 -13.06 -11.51
CA HIS A 227 4.53 -14.43 -11.03
C HIS A 227 4.39 -15.42 -12.20
N ARG A 228 3.49 -15.12 -13.14
CA ARG A 228 3.25 -15.91 -14.36
C ARG A 228 2.89 -15.00 -15.52
N GLY A 229 3.38 -15.32 -16.72
CA GLY A 229 3.08 -14.58 -17.94
C GLY A 229 4.08 -13.46 -18.23
N GLY A 230 3.59 -12.29 -18.64
CA GLY A 230 4.43 -11.15 -19.04
C GLY A 230 3.62 -9.88 -19.25
N LYS A 231 4.30 -8.73 -19.25
CA LYS A 231 3.71 -7.40 -19.45
C LYS A 231 4.58 -6.54 -20.34
N ILE A 232 3.96 -5.62 -21.07
CA ILE A 232 4.67 -4.60 -21.85
C ILE A 232 4.31 -3.25 -21.26
N PHE A 233 5.31 -2.46 -20.87
CA PHE A 233 5.15 -1.12 -20.33
C PHE A 233 5.61 -0.07 -21.33
N TRP A 234 4.93 1.06 -21.37
CA TRP A 234 5.45 2.31 -21.92
C TRP A 234 5.75 3.25 -20.77
N LEU A 235 6.95 3.81 -20.73
CA LEU A 235 7.45 4.64 -19.64
C LEU A 235 7.77 6.04 -20.15
N ILE A 236 7.22 7.04 -19.45
CA ILE A 236 7.44 8.45 -19.70
C ILE A 236 7.96 9.08 -18.39
N PRO A 237 9.14 9.73 -18.41
CA PRO A 237 9.73 10.30 -17.20
C PRO A 237 8.90 11.48 -16.70
N PRO A 238 8.81 11.70 -15.37
CA PRO A 238 8.04 12.78 -14.75
C PRO A 238 8.73 14.15 -14.86
N THR A 239 9.17 14.52 -16.06
CA THR A 239 9.71 15.86 -16.31
C THR A 239 8.59 16.90 -16.13
N PRO A 240 8.93 18.15 -15.78
CA PRO A 240 7.91 19.18 -15.65
C PRO A 240 7.01 19.34 -16.88
N GLN A 241 7.59 19.21 -18.07
CA GLN A 241 6.92 19.28 -19.36
C GLN A 241 6.00 18.08 -19.58
N ASN A 242 6.46 16.86 -19.28
CA ASN A 242 5.64 15.66 -19.46
C ASN A 242 4.45 15.62 -18.50
N LEU A 243 4.63 16.08 -17.25
CA LEU A 243 3.54 16.17 -16.28
C LEU A 243 2.49 17.22 -16.68
N GLU A 244 2.91 18.34 -17.28
CA GLU A 244 1.99 19.34 -17.85
C GLU A 244 1.23 18.76 -19.05
N LEU A 245 1.90 18.04 -19.95
CA LEU A 245 1.25 17.33 -21.06
C LEU A 245 0.23 16.30 -20.56
N TYR A 246 0.60 15.52 -19.54
CA TYR A 246 -0.27 14.53 -18.91
C TYR A 246 -1.50 15.16 -18.27
N GLU A 247 -1.33 16.22 -17.49
CA GLU A 247 -2.45 16.93 -16.86
C GLU A 247 -3.41 17.52 -17.90
N ASN A 248 -2.89 18.17 -18.95
CA ASN A 248 -3.71 18.69 -20.04
C ASN A 248 -4.42 17.57 -20.82
N TRP A 249 -3.76 16.42 -21.00
CA TRP A 249 -4.35 15.25 -21.63
C TRP A 249 -5.51 14.69 -20.81
N LEU A 250 -5.36 14.55 -19.49
CA LEU A 250 -6.45 14.14 -18.59
C LEU A 250 -7.66 15.07 -18.68
N LEU A 251 -7.42 16.39 -18.67
CA LEU A 251 -8.47 17.40 -18.74
C LEU A 251 -9.16 17.47 -20.11
N SER A 252 -8.50 17.00 -21.17
CA SER A 252 -9.05 17.04 -22.53
C SER A 252 -10.17 16.05 -22.79
N GLY A 253 -10.25 14.96 -22.02
CA GLY A 253 -11.19 13.86 -22.27
C GLY A 253 -10.87 13.03 -23.53
N LYS A 254 -9.71 13.22 -24.15
CA LYS A 254 -9.30 12.57 -25.42
C LYS A 254 -8.34 11.39 -25.20
N GLN A 255 -8.45 10.71 -24.07
CA GLN A 255 -7.58 9.59 -23.73
C GLN A 255 -7.67 8.46 -24.78
N GLY A 256 -8.88 8.15 -25.24
CA GLY A 256 -9.09 7.14 -26.29
C GLY A 256 -8.54 7.51 -27.68
N ASP A 257 -8.23 8.79 -27.92
CA ASP A 257 -7.77 9.27 -29.22
C ASP A 257 -6.27 9.48 -29.33
N ILE A 258 -5.63 9.82 -28.21
CA ILE A 258 -4.23 10.25 -28.19
C ILE A 258 -3.43 9.27 -27.36
N PHE A 259 -2.58 8.49 -28.04
CA PHE A 259 -1.55 7.71 -27.38
C PHE A 259 -0.47 8.65 -26.82
N LEU A 260 -0.44 8.86 -25.51
CA LEU A 260 0.40 9.88 -24.87
C LEU A 260 1.91 9.67 -25.15
N GLY A 261 2.34 8.42 -25.33
CA GLY A 261 3.72 8.09 -25.70
C GLY A 261 4.18 8.74 -27.01
N ASP A 262 3.27 9.07 -27.93
CA ASP A 262 3.59 9.77 -29.20
C ASP A 262 3.70 11.29 -29.03
N ARG A 263 3.30 11.83 -27.87
CA ARG A 263 3.25 13.29 -27.60
C ARG A 263 4.47 13.81 -26.86
N VAL A 264 5.28 12.92 -26.28
CA VAL A 264 6.48 13.25 -25.54
C VAL A 264 7.72 13.08 -26.42
N SER A 265 8.84 13.71 -26.03
CA SER A 265 10.10 13.58 -26.77
C SER A 265 10.65 12.16 -26.70
N ASP A 266 10.63 11.58 -25.51
CA ASP A 266 11.28 10.31 -25.21
C ASP A 266 10.32 9.43 -24.42
N CYS A 267 10.08 8.23 -24.94
CA CYS A 267 9.26 7.19 -24.33
C CYS A 267 9.97 5.85 -24.52
N GLN A 268 10.00 5.03 -23.47
CA GLN A 268 10.59 3.69 -23.53
C GLN A 268 9.49 2.64 -23.50
N ARG A 269 9.46 1.73 -24.48
CA ARG A 269 8.68 0.49 -24.38
C ARG A 269 9.57 -0.63 -23.86
N ILE A 270 9.15 -1.30 -22.78
CA ILE A 270 9.92 -2.37 -22.13
C ILE A 270 9.03 -3.60 -21.89
N GLU A 271 9.60 -4.79 -22.07
CA GLU A 271 8.93 -6.07 -21.82
C GLU A 271 9.40 -6.65 -20.47
N LEU A 272 8.45 -6.95 -19.59
CA LEU A 272 8.65 -7.70 -18.35
C LEU A 272 8.26 -9.16 -18.56
N LYS A 273 9.20 -10.05 -18.23
CA LYS A 273 9.04 -11.49 -18.36
C LYS A 273 8.73 -12.12 -17.01
N GLN A 274 8.24 -13.35 -17.03
CA GLN A 274 8.04 -14.15 -15.82
C GLN A 274 9.30 -14.16 -14.94
N GLY A 275 9.10 -13.96 -13.64
CA GLY A 275 10.15 -13.88 -12.62
C GLY A 275 10.79 -12.50 -12.46
N TYR A 276 10.53 -11.54 -13.36
CA TYR A 276 11.08 -10.20 -13.22
C TYR A 276 10.37 -9.45 -12.09
N THR A 277 11.16 -8.69 -11.33
CA THR A 277 10.66 -7.67 -10.41
C THR A 277 10.96 -6.30 -11.00
N PHE A 278 9.95 -5.44 -11.05
CA PHE A 278 10.03 -4.08 -11.59
C PHE A 278 9.69 -3.08 -10.48
N VAL A 279 10.47 -2.01 -10.38
CA VAL A 279 10.23 -0.90 -9.46
C VAL A 279 10.01 0.36 -10.28
N ILE A 280 8.87 1.02 -10.05
CA ILE A 280 8.49 2.27 -10.71
C ILE A 280 8.60 3.39 -9.67
N PRO A 281 9.45 4.40 -9.90
CA PRO A 281 9.54 5.55 -9.02
C PRO A 281 8.29 6.43 -9.06
N SER A 282 8.12 7.22 -8.01
CA SER A 282 7.10 8.27 -7.92
C SER A 282 7.04 9.16 -9.17
N GLY A 283 5.83 9.33 -9.70
CA GLY A 283 5.49 10.27 -10.76
C GLY A 283 5.57 9.74 -12.18
N TRP A 284 6.21 8.59 -12.42
CA TRP A 284 6.38 8.04 -13.76
C TRP A 284 5.03 7.76 -14.41
N ILE A 285 4.82 8.38 -15.58
CA ILE A 285 3.61 8.19 -16.38
C ILE A 285 3.80 6.90 -17.18
N HIS A 286 2.87 5.96 -17.07
CA HIS A 286 3.03 4.67 -17.73
C HIS A 286 1.71 4.06 -18.20
N ALA A 287 1.80 3.30 -19.28
CA ALA A 287 0.71 2.46 -19.81
C ALA A 287 1.18 1.00 -19.86
N VAL A 288 0.24 0.05 -19.79
CA VAL A 288 0.55 -1.37 -19.64
C VAL A 288 -0.29 -2.22 -20.58
N TYR A 289 0.35 -3.12 -21.32
CA TYR A 289 -0.29 -4.14 -22.14
C TYR A 289 0.02 -5.56 -21.65
N THR A 290 -0.92 -6.47 -21.86
CA THR A 290 -0.85 -7.86 -21.43
C THR A 290 -0.80 -8.80 -22.64
N PRO A 291 0.40 -9.26 -23.06
CA PRO A 291 0.54 -10.13 -24.24
C PRO A 291 0.02 -11.56 -24.02
N THR A 292 -0.03 -12.03 -22.78
CA THR A 292 -0.52 -13.37 -22.39
C THR A 292 -1.23 -13.28 -21.05
N ASP A 293 -2.17 -14.17 -20.75
CA ASP A 293 -2.79 -14.26 -19.43
C ASP A 293 -1.71 -14.27 -18.33
N THR A 294 -1.81 -13.32 -17.38
CA THR A 294 -0.72 -12.93 -16.49
C THR A 294 -1.22 -12.70 -15.07
N LEU A 295 -0.45 -13.23 -14.12
CA LEU A 295 -0.66 -13.06 -12.68
C LEU A 295 0.54 -12.32 -12.10
N VAL A 296 0.26 -11.26 -11.33
CA VAL A 296 1.28 -10.38 -10.76
C VAL A 296 0.97 -10.12 -9.29
N PHE A 297 2.02 -10.11 -8.48
CA PHE A 297 1.96 -9.53 -7.14
C PHE A 297 2.77 -8.25 -7.10
N GLY A 298 2.21 -7.20 -6.53
CA GLY A 298 2.85 -5.90 -6.44
C GLY A 298 2.32 -5.09 -5.27
N GLY A 299 2.67 -3.81 -5.23
CA GLY A 299 2.26 -2.94 -4.15
C GLY A 299 2.71 -1.50 -4.35
N ASN A 300 2.01 -0.60 -3.68
CA ASN A 300 2.29 0.82 -3.68
C ASN A 300 2.91 1.23 -2.34
N PHE A 301 3.85 2.18 -2.37
CA PHE A 301 4.47 2.74 -1.18
C PHE A 301 4.88 4.20 -1.39
N LEU A 302 4.80 4.99 -0.32
CA LEU A 302 5.39 6.32 -0.26
C LEU A 302 6.71 6.24 0.51
N HIS A 303 7.65 7.13 0.22
CA HIS A 303 8.95 7.15 0.88
C HIS A 303 9.51 8.57 1.00
N SER A 304 10.49 8.77 1.89
CA SER A 304 10.96 10.11 2.25
C SER A 304 11.99 10.72 1.30
N PHE A 305 12.37 10.01 0.23
CA PHE A 305 13.44 10.42 -0.69
C PHE A 305 12.93 11.08 -1.98
N ASN A 306 11.60 11.16 -2.15
CA ASN A 306 10.98 11.84 -3.29
C ASN A 306 9.65 12.51 -2.95
N ILE A 307 9.60 13.13 -1.78
CA ILE A 307 8.40 13.81 -1.30
C ILE A 307 7.92 14.95 -2.23
N PRO A 308 8.81 15.77 -2.83
CA PRO A 308 8.36 16.82 -3.75
C PRO A 308 7.56 16.28 -4.94
N MET A 309 7.94 15.13 -5.50
CA MET A 309 7.17 14.50 -6.59
C MET A 309 5.85 13.93 -6.10
N GLN A 310 5.85 13.23 -4.95
CA GLN A 310 4.62 12.71 -4.34
C GLN A 310 3.57 13.83 -4.16
N LEU A 311 3.97 14.97 -3.59
CA LEU A 311 3.10 16.14 -3.40
C LEU A 311 2.66 16.77 -4.72
N ARG A 312 3.54 16.77 -5.73
CA ARG A 312 3.24 17.28 -7.07
C ARG A 312 2.14 16.46 -7.73
N ILE A 313 2.22 15.13 -7.68
CA ILE A 313 1.20 14.24 -8.23
C ILE A 313 -0.13 14.40 -7.47
N TYR A 314 -0.10 14.44 -6.14
CA TYR A 314 -1.30 14.69 -5.34
C TYR A 314 -1.98 16.02 -5.74
N SER A 315 -1.18 17.05 -6.06
CA SER A 315 -1.72 18.34 -6.52
C SER A 315 -2.29 18.27 -7.95
N ILE A 316 -1.77 17.40 -8.82
CA ILE A 316 -2.37 17.11 -10.14
C ILE A 316 -3.74 16.46 -9.94
N GLU A 317 -3.84 15.44 -9.07
CA GLU A 317 -5.12 14.77 -8.75
C GLU A 317 -6.19 15.76 -8.23
N ASP A 318 -5.79 16.72 -7.40
CA ASP A 318 -6.68 17.79 -6.92
C ASP A 318 -7.24 18.62 -8.09
N ARG A 319 -6.39 19.00 -9.04
CA ARG A 319 -6.77 19.85 -10.19
C ARG A 319 -7.59 19.08 -11.23
N THR A 320 -7.28 17.81 -11.44
CA THR A 320 -8.01 16.91 -12.35
C THR A 320 -9.24 16.29 -11.70
N ARG A 321 -9.50 16.59 -10.43
CA ARG A 321 -10.69 16.18 -9.66
C ARG A 321 -10.86 14.67 -9.59
N VAL A 322 -9.76 13.95 -9.34
CA VAL A 322 -9.79 12.50 -9.15
C VAL A 322 -10.73 12.16 -7.98
N PRO A 323 -11.71 11.25 -8.16
CA PRO A 323 -12.59 10.84 -7.08
C PRO A 323 -11.82 10.21 -5.91
N ASN A 324 -12.22 10.51 -4.67
CA ASN A 324 -11.52 10.04 -3.46
C ASN A 324 -11.33 8.52 -3.39
N LYS A 325 -12.21 7.71 -4.01
CA LYS A 325 -12.06 6.24 -4.10
C LYS A 325 -10.72 5.82 -4.73
N PHE A 326 -10.20 6.63 -5.65
CA PHE A 326 -8.98 6.35 -6.42
C PHE A 326 -7.76 7.13 -5.91
N ARG A 327 -7.88 7.78 -4.75
CA ARG A 327 -6.77 8.53 -4.14
C ARG A 327 -6.16 7.75 -2.99
N TYR A 328 -4.93 8.11 -2.65
CA TYR A 328 -4.24 7.55 -1.49
C TYR A 328 -5.04 7.82 -0.20
N PRO A 329 -5.44 6.79 0.58
CA PRO A 329 -6.16 6.98 1.83
C PRO A 329 -5.30 7.70 2.87
N PHE A 330 -5.88 8.67 3.59
CA PHE A 330 -5.22 9.38 4.70
C PHE A 330 -3.88 10.05 4.32
N TYR A 331 -3.81 10.63 3.12
CA TYR A 331 -2.55 11.15 2.57
C TYR A 331 -1.92 12.26 3.41
N TYR A 332 -2.68 13.28 3.81
CA TYR A 332 -2.14 14.39 4.62
C TYR A 332 -1.97 13.99 6.08
N GLU A 333 -2.81 13.10 6.62
CA GLU A 333 -2.63 12.47 7.92
C GLU A 333 -1.29 11.73 7.99
N MET A 334 -0.93 10.97 6.94
CA MET A 334 0.38 10.33 6.82
C MET A 334 1.51 11.36 6.83
N CYS A 335 1.36 12.47 6.09
CA CYS A 335 2.36 13.55 6.05
C CYS A 335 2.65 14.14 7.44
N TRP A 336 1.62 14.29 8.28
CA TRP A 336 1.80 14.73 9.67
C TRP A 336 2.61 13.74 10.50
N TYR A 337 2.31 12.44 10.39
CA TYR A 337 3.09 11.42 11.07
C TYR A 337 4.53 11.36 10.56
N VAL A 338 4.78 11.58 9.26
CA VAL A 338 6.15 11.69 8.74
C VAL A 338 6.92 12.80 9.47
N LEU A 339 6.35 14.01 9.58
CA LEU A 339 7.01 15.11 10.30
C LEU A 339 7.27 14.76 11.78
N GLU A 340 6.27 14.20 12.47
CA GLU A 340 6.43 13.79 13.88
C GLU A 340 7.56 12.78 14.05
N ARG A 341 7.62 11.76 13.19
CA ARG A 341 8.62 10.70 13.25
C ARG A 341 10.02 11.22 12.99
N TYR A 342 10.19 12.12 12.02
CA TYR A 342 11.49 12.77 11.80
C TYR A 342 11.92 13.60 13.01
N VAL A 343 11.04 14.43 13.57
CA VAL A 343 11.36 15.22 14.77
C VAL A 343 11.70 14.30 15.94
N TYR A 344 10.89 13.29 16.22
CA TYR A 344 11.12 12.35 17.32
C TYR A 344 12.43 11.59 17.18
N CYS A 345 12.69 10.96 16.03
CA CYS A 345 13.92 10.19 15.81
C CYS A 345 15.18 11.04 15.86
N ILE A 346 15.09 12.33 15.53
CA ILE A 346 16.23 13.25 15.48
C ILE A 346 16.48 13.96 16.83
N THR A 347 15.42 14.31 17.55
CA THR A 347 15.47 15.21 18.73
C THR A 347 15.07 14.52 20.02
N ASN A 348 14.51 13.31 19.93
CA ASN A 348 13.88 12.58 21.03
C ASN A 348 12.70 13.32 21.68
N ARG A 349 12.12 14.31 21.00
CA ARG A 349 10.88 15.01 21.40
C ARG A 349 9.72 14.47 20.58
N SER A 350 8.73 13.88 21.26
CA SER A 350 7.51 13.40 20.60
C SER A 350 6.46 14.51 20.56
N HIS A 351 5.75 14.59 19.45
CA HIS A 351 4.55 15.42 19.27
C HIS A 351 3.28 14.58 19.18
N LEU A 352 3.35 13.29 19.51
CA LEU A 352 2.18 12.44 19.67
C LEU A 352 1.48 12.72 21.00
N THR A 353 0.16 12.49 21.05
CA THR A 353 -0.60 12.52 22.30
C THR A 353 -0.07 11.49 23.30
N LYS A 354 -0.33 11.72 24.60
CA LYS A 354 0.12 10.81 25.66
C LYS A 354 -0.36 9.37 25.51
N ASP A 355 -1.54 9.17 24.92
CA ASP A 355 -2.08 7.82 24.71
C ASP A 355 -1.33 7.11 23.57
N PHE A 356 -1.06 7.81 22.47
CA PHE A 356 -0.25 7.25 21.37
C PHE A 356 1.19 6.97 21.80
N GLN A 357 1.78 7.80 22.66
CA GLN A 357 3.10 7.54 23.25
C GLN A 357 3.11 6.25 24.08
N LYS A 358 2.08 6.01 24.92
CA LYS A 358 1.98 4.78 25.71
C LYS A 358 1.84 3.55 24.82
N GLU A 359 0.98 3.60 23.79
CA GLU A 359 0.81 2.49 22.86
C GLU A 359 2.12 2.15 22.13
N SER A 360 2.87 3.16 21.67
CA SER A 360 4.16 2.91 21.02
C SER A 360 5.17 2.23 21.97
N VAL A 361 5.26 2.69 23.22
CA VAL A 361 6.18 2.11 24.21
C VAL A 361 5.78 0.68 24.59
N ASN A 362 4.49 0.42 24.75
CA ASN A 362 3.98 -0.92 25.04
C ASN A 362 4.37 -1.90 23.93
N MET A 363 4.18 -1.51 22.66
CA MET A 363 4.55 -2.34 21.51
C MET A 363 6.06 -2.57 21.41
N ASP A 364 6.89 -1.56 21.67
CA ASP A 364 8.35 -1.72 21.69
C ASP A 364 8.80 -2.70 22.79
N MET A 365 8.13 -2.68 23.94
CA MET A 365 8.40 -3.62 25.03
C MET A 365 7.98 -5.05 24.67
N GLU A 366 6.83 -5.25 24.02
CA GLU A 366 6.38 -6.57 23.54
C GLU A 366 7.32 -7.17 22.48
N LEU A 367 7.82 -6.35 21.54
CA LEU A 367 8.80 -6.75 20.54
C LEU A 367 10.13 -7.17 21.18
N SER A 368 10.63 -6.38 22.13
CA SER A 368 11.88 -6.71 22.83
C SER A 368 11.78 -8.01 23.66
N CYS A 369 10.61 -8.28 24.26
CA CYS A 369 10.38 -9.51 25.01
C CYS A 369 10.29 -10.74 24.09
N SER A 370 9.70 -10.59 22.91
CA SER A 370 9.57 -11.69 21.95
C SER A 370 10.89 -12.04 21.24
N GLU A 371 11.81 -11.08 21.06
CA GLU A 371 13.18 -11.37 20.61
C GLU A 371 14.01 -12.08 21.69
N SER A 372 13.84 -11.72 22.98
CA SER A 372 14.57 -12.37 24.08
C SER A 372 14.10 -13.79 24.41
N GLY A 373 12.83 -14.13 24.12
CA GLY A 373 12.27 -15.47 24.38
C GLY A 373 12.67 -16.56 23.38
N ASN A 374 13.30 -16.19 22.26
CA ASN A 374 13.75 -17.13 21.23
C ASN A 374 15.20 -17.60 21.39
N MET A 375 15.96 -17.10 22.39
CA MET A 375 17.35 -17.52 22.62
C MET A 375 17.53 -18.67 23.63
N ASP A 376 16.46 -19.10 24.32
CA ASP A 376 16.55 -20.11 25.40
C ASP A 376 15.92 -21.48 25.08
N GLN A 377 15.56 -21.77 23.81
CA GLN A 377 14.99 -23.07 23.42
C GLN A 377 15.57 -23.64 22.11
N GLU A 378 16.90 -23.67 21.99
CA GLU A 378 17.60 -24.52 21.01
C GLU A 378 18.79 -25.26 21.65
N GLU A 379 18.56 -25.96 22.78
CA GLU A 379 19.44 -27.05 23.20
C GLU A 379 18.64 -28.06 24.02
N GLU A 380 17.96 -28.99 23.32
CA GLU A 380 17.79 -30.42 23.67
C GLU A 380 16.67 -31.01 22.80
N ALA A 381 17.04 -31.59 21.65
CA ALA A 381 16.15 -32.46 20.90
C ALA A 381 16.87 -33.76 20.53
N ALA A 382 16.69 -34.78 21.37
CA ALA A 382 16.91 -36.17 20.99
C ALA A 382 15.77 -37.05 21.50
N GLY A 383 14.79 -37.32 20.64
CA GLY A 383 13.99 -38.55 20.70
C GLY A 383 12.46 -38.43 20.72
N LYS A 384 11.87 -38.88 19.61
CA LYS A 384 10.51 -39.47 19.42
C LYS A 384 9.28 -38.54 19.28
N ASP A 385 8.94 -38.34 18.00
CA ASP A 385 7.69 -38.66 17.31
C ASP A 385 6.33 -38.04 17.73
N SER A 386 5.75 -37.35 16.73
CA SER A 386 4.32 -37.09 16.45
C SER A 386 3.47 -36.27 17.43
N GLN A 387 3.27 -34.97 17.13
CA GLN A 387 1.93 -34.32 17.06
C GLN A 387 1.99 -32.86 16.54
N ARG A 388 0.92 -32.45 15.86
CA ARG A 388 0.69 -31.20 15.09
C ARG A 388 0.87 -29.90 15.91
N PRO A 389 1.29 -28.77 15.28
CA PRO A 389 1.30 -27.48 15.96
C PRO A 389 -0.13 -26.92 16.09
N VAL A 390 -0.54 -26.68 17.33
CA VAL A 390 -1.80 -26.01 17.70
C VAL A 390 -1.59 -24.50 17.58
N THR A 391 -2.24 -23.90 16.58
CA THR A 391 -2.44 -22.45 16.49
C THR A 391 -3.32 -21.98 17.66
N ARG A 392 -2.78 -21.17 18.57
CA ARG A 392 -3.57 -20.51 19.62
C ARG A 392 -4.42 -19.41 19.00
N ARG A 393 -5.73 -19.65 18.93
CA ARG A 393 -6.77 -18.65 18.72
C ARG A 393 -6.89 -17.78 19.97
N SER A 394 -6.86 -16.47 19.79
CA SER A 394 -7.43 -15.51 20.75
C SER A 394 -8.95 -15.70 20.78
N ILE A 395 -9.49 -16.05 21.95
CA ILE A 395 -10.92 -16.14 22.22
C ILE A 395 -11.30 -14.86 22.97
N LEU A 396 -12.00 -13.96 22.29
CA LEU A 396 -12.85 -12.97 22.92
C LEU A 396 -14.25 -13.15 22.33
N THR A 397 -15.11 -13.84 23.07
CA THR A 397 -16.55 -13.95 22.80
C THR A 397 -17.31 -12.98 23.68
N SER A 398 -18.14 -12.15 23.04
CA SER A 398 -19.11 -11.23 23.65
C SER A 398 -20.20 -11.94 24.49
N PRO A 399 -20.90 -11.25 25.41
CA PRO A 399 -21.69 -11.87 26.46
C PRO A 399 -23.18 -12.03 26.12
N MET A 400 -23.82 -13.10 26.63
CA MET A 400 -25.24 -13.08 26.99
C MET A 400 -25.59 -14.11 28.09
N ALA A 401 -26.19 -13.56 29.16
CA ALA A 401 -27.31 -14.02 29.97
C ALA A 401 -27.23 -15.27 30.90
N ASN A 402 -27.73 -15.00 32.12
CA ASN A 402 -28.33 -15.87 33.15
C ASN A 402 -27.43 -16.44 34.27
N GLY A 403 -27.37 -15.64 35.35
CA GLY A 403 -27.64 -15.94 36.76
C GLY A 403 -27.42 -17.35 37.32
N THR A 404 -26.68 -17.44 38.43
CA THR A 404 -27.19 -17.72 39.79
C THR A 404 -26.06 -17.61 40.82
N ASN A 405 -26.43 -17.16 42.03
CA ASN A 405 -25.61 -16.95 43.23
C ASN A 405 -24.82 -18.19 43.70
N LEU A 406 -23.67 -17.98 44.37
CA LEU A 406 -23.46 -18.15 45.83
C LEU A 406 -21.95 -18.20 46.17
N ASP A 407 -21.56 -17.27 47.05
CA ASP A 407 -20.64 -17.31 48.22
C ASP A 407 -19.64 -18.49 48.39
N TYR A 408 -18.41 -18.34 48.90
CA TYR A 408 -18.05 -17.73 50.19
C TYR A 408 -16.53 -17.42 50.25
N GLU A 409 -16.16 -16.45 51.09
CA GLU A 409 -14.80 -16.11 51.54
C GLU A 409 -14.09 -17.28 52.26
N GLU A 410 -12.76 -17.24 52.42
CA GLU A 410 -12.13 -16.80 53.70
C GLU A 410 -10.61 -17.10 53.80
N LEU A 411 -9.87 -16.05 54.18
CA LEU A 411 -8.59 -15.93 54.90
C LEU A 411 -7.47 -17.00 54.80
N GLY A 412 -6.27 -16.54 54.40
CA GLY A 412 -5.38 -15.81 55.32
C GLY A 412 -4.17 -16.52 55.93
N ARG A 413 -3.06 -15.75 55.99
CA ARG A 413 -1.81 -15.91 56.78
C ARG A 413 -0.89 -17.07 56.34
N GLY A 414 0.44 -16.92 56.28
CA GLY A 414 1.33 -15.83 56.62
C GLY A 414 2.77 -16.36 56.75
N SER A 415 3.73 -15.51 56.37
CA SER A 415 5.10 -15.43 56.89
C SER A 415 6.09 -16.58 56.63
N ARG A 416 7.22 -16.28 55.97
CA ARG A 416 8.52 -16.06 56.66
C ARG A 416 9.64 -15.63 55.71
N ASN A 417 10.53 -14.84 56.32
CA ASN A 417 11.67 -14.09 55.81
C ASN A 417 12.91 -14.94 55.48
N LEU A 418 13.61 -14.50 54.42
CA LEU A 418 15.02 -14.07 54.31
C LEU A 418 16.16 -14.77 55.09
N LEU A 419 17.34 -14.66 54.43
CA LEU A 419 18.75 -14.89 54.84
C LEU A 419 19.33 -16.22 54.31
N GLY A 420 20.47 -16.30 53.64
CA GLY A 420 21.45 -15.29 53.23
C GLY A 420 22.76 -15.97 52.78
N LEU A 421 23.53 -15.25 51.94
CA LEU A 421 25.00 -15.22 51.88
C LEU A 421 25.81 -16.51 51.54
N LYS A 422 26.47 -16.54 50.37
CA LYS A 422 27.92 -16.20 50.20
C LYS A 422 28.46 -16.52 48.81
N ARG A 423 29.20 -15.55 48.25
CA ARG A 423 30.13 -15.65 47.11
C ARG A 423 31.49 -16.19 47.56
N SER A 424 32.21 -16.88 46.66
CA SER A 424 33.60 -16.57 46.31
C SER A 424 34.04 -17.30 45.02
N PRO A 425 35.04 -16.78 44.28
CA PRO A 425 35.24 -17.01 42.84
C PRO A 425 36.47 -17.88 42.50
N SER A 426 36.56 -18.39 41.27
CA SER A 426 37.84 -18.78 40.66
C SER A 426 37.87 -18.46 39.16
N MET A 427 38.95 -17.82 38.75
CA MET A 427 39.33 -17.52 37.37
C MET A 427 39.88 -18.76 36.68
N ASP A 428 39.66 -18.89 35.36
CA ASP A 428 40.65 -19.37 34.40
C ASP A 428 40.31 -18.82 33.00
N SER A 429 41.30 -18.19 32.38
CA SER A 429 41.44 -17.79 30.97
C SER A 429 41.85 -19.01 30.12
N ASP A 430 41.62 -19.16 28.81
CA ASP A 430 41.89 -18.22 27.72
C ASP A 430 41.46 -18.79 26.33
N THR A 431 41.35 -17.90 25.33
CA THR A 431 41.48 -18.09 23.85
C THR A 431 40.27 -18.37 22.91
N SER A 432 39.81 -17.26 22.29
CA SER A 432 39.66 -16.98 20.83
C SER A 432 38.57 -17.63 19.96
N ARG A 433 37.64 -16.80 19.46
CA ARG A 433 37.37 -16.52 18.02
C ARG A 433 36.32 -15.41 17.87
N GLY A 434 36.69 -14.35 17.15
CA GLY A 434 35.86 -13.16 16.93
C GLY A 434 34.72 -13.42 15.96
N SER A 435 33.50 -13.17 16.42
CA SER A 435 32.27 -13.06 15.64
C SER A 435 31.83 -11.60 15.70
N LEU A 436 31.71 -10.93 14.55
CA LEU A 436 31.25 -9.55 14.44
C LEU A 436 29.76 -9.58 14.06
N ASN A 437 28.88 -9.45 15.05
CA ASN A 437 27.56 -8.86 14.89
C ASN A 437 26.93 -8.53 16.26
N GLY A 438 26.15 -7.45 16.32
CA GLY A 438 25.18 -7.19 17.39
C GLY A 438 25.69 -6.34 18.55
N GLN A 439 25.52 -5.01 18.47
CA GLN A 439 25.58 -4.15 19.65
C GLN A 439 24.32 -4.37 20.50
N ALA A 440 24.42 -5.26 21.47
CA ALA A 440 23.51 -5.34 22.61
C ALA A 440 23.69 -4.10 23.50
N TRP A 441 22.57 -3.55 23.99
CA TRP A 441 22.54 -2.40 24.88
C TRP A 441 23.06 -2.80 26.27
N ASP A 442 24.09 -2.10 26.74
CA ASP A 442 24.69 -2.30 28.06
C ASP A 442 24.10 -1.27 29.07
N PRO A 443 23.36 -1.68 30.13
CA PRO A 443 22.64 -0.74 31.00
C PRO A 443 23.51 0.08 31.95
N HIS A 444 24.85 -0.05 31.91
CA HIS A 444 25.74 0.57 32.91
C HIS A 444 26.97 1.28 32.33
N SER A 445 26.87 1.91 31.15
CA SER A 445 27.88 2.87 30.68
C SER A 445 27.45 4.31 30.97
N ASN A 446 27.92 4.86 32.08
CA ASN A 446 27.78 6.28 32.42
C ASN A 446 28.86 7.11 31.68
N SER A 447 28.83 7.08 30.33
CA SER A 447 29.59 8.01 29.49
C SER A 447 28.64 9.07 28.93
N PRO A 448 28.98 10.37 28.97
CA PRO A 448 28.12 11.38 28.37
C PRO A 448 27.98 11.06 26.87
N HIS A 449 26.75 10.79 26.42
CA HIS A 449 26.45 10.60 25.02
C HIS A 449 27.03 11.79 24.25
N LYS A 450 28.13 11.59 23.52
CA LYS A 450 28.52 12.53 22.47
C LYS A 450 27.32 12.62 21.54
N ASP A 451 26.75 13.81 21.38
CA ASP A 451 25.70 14.14 20.43
C ASP A 451 26.02 13.51 19.07
N ARG A 452 25.44 12.34 18.80
CA ARG A 452 25.61 11.65 17.53
C ARG A 452 24.71 12.37 16.55
N LYS A 453 25.25 13.41 15.89
CA LYS A 453 24.52 14.17 14.87
C LYS A 453 23.97 13.20 13.83
N VAL A 454 22.64 13.17 13.69
CA VAL A 454 21.96 12.38 12.66
C VAL A 454 22.08 13.14 11.34
N HIS A 455 22.69 12.52 10.33
CA HIS A 455 22.80 13.11 8.99
C HIS A 455 21.60 12.66 8.15
N VAL A 456 20.97 13.62 7.49
CA VAL A 456 19.80 13.43 6.63
C VAL A 456 20.23 13.76 5.20
N THR A 457 19.71 13.03 4.21
CA THR A 457 20.07 13.29 2.81
C THR A 457 19.46 14.60 2.33
N GLN A 458 20.03 15.19 1.26
CA GLN A 458 19.46 16.39 0.64
C GLN A 458 18.02 16.16 0.16
N PHE A 459 17.71 14.94 -0.32
CA PHE A 459 16.37 14.56 -0.77
C PHE A 459 15.33 14.64 0.35
N GLU A 460 15.67 14.10 1.52
CA GLU A 460 14.80 14.14 2.69
C GLU A 460 14.67 15.57 3.23
N LEU A 461 15.76 16.35 3.26
CA LEU A 461 15.74 17.73 3.73
C LEU A 461 14.82 18.61 2.85
N GLU A 462 14.98 18.53 1.53
CA GLU A 462 14.09 19.20 0.57
C GLU A 462 12.65 18.70 0.74
N GLY A 463 12.46 17.39 0.90
CA GLY A 463 11.15 16.79 1.09
C GLY A 463 10.43 17.27 2.35
N LEU A 464 11.14 17.37 3.49
CA LEU A 464 10.60 17.88 4.75
C LEU A 464 10.20 19.35 4.62
N HIS A 465 11.01 20.16 3.93
CA HIS A 465 10.66 21.54 3.63
C HIS A 465 9.36 21.63 2.81
N CYS A 466 9.24 20.84 1.74
CA CYS A 466 8.02 20.80 0.93
C CYS A 466 6.80 20.31 1.72
N LEU A 467 6.95 19.36 2.66
CA LEU A 467 5.85 18.94 3.55
C LEU A 467 5.38 20.08 4.44
N VAL A 468 6.31 20.80 5.07
CA VAL A 468 5.99 21.94 5.93
C VAL A 468 5.25 23.01 5.13
N GLU A 469 5.81 23.45 4.00
CA GLU A 469 5.17 24.45 3.14
C GLU A 469 3.78 24.01 2.69
N LYS A 470 3.64 22.73 2.31
CA LYS A 470 2.36 22.19 1.86
C LYS A 470 1.34 22.19 2.99
N LEU A 471 1.67 21.65 4.17
CA LEU A 471 0.76 21.55 5.31
C LEU A 471 0.37 22.92 5.89
N GLU A 472 1.26 23.91 5.79
CA GLU A 472 0.95 25.31 6.13
C GLU A 472 0.03 25.97 5.11
N SER A 473 0.18 25.65 3.82
CA SER A 473 -0.66 26.19 2.74
C SER A 473 -2.09 25.65 2.73
N LEU A 474 -2.36 24.53 3.43
CA LEU A 474 -3.69 23.94 3.48
C LEU A 474 -4.65 24.82 4.29
N PRO A 475 -5.89 25.02 3.81
CA PRO A 475 -6.89 25.72 4.60
C PRO A 475 -7.22 24.93 5.87
N LEU A 476 -7.54 25.61 6.98
CA LEU A 476 -7.73 25.00 8.30
C LEU A 476 -8.63 23.73 8.28
N HIS A 477 -9.74 23.77 7.54
CA HIS A 477 -10.68 22.65 7.44
C HIS A 477 -10.19 21.46 6.60
N LYS A 478 -9.01 21.57 5.95
CA LYS A 478 -8.36 20.50 5.17
C LYS A 478 -6.94 20.20 5.66
N LYS A 479 -6.54 20.70 6.83
CA LYS A 479 -5.22 20.38 7.38
C LYS A 479 -5.07 18.89 7.67
N CYS A 480 -6.17 18.17 7.90
CA CYS A 480 -6.16 16.71 8.11
C CYS A 480 -5.16 16.30 9.21
N VAL A 481 -5.12 17.07 10.30
CA VAL A 481 -4.28 16.75 11.46
C VAL A 481 -4.83 15.45 12.06
N PRO A 482 -4.04 14.37 12.14
CA PRO A 482 -4.52 13.11 12.66
C PRO A 482 -4.66 13.18 14.18
N THR A 483 -5.57 12.37 14.74
CA THR A 483 -5.90 12.34 16.18
C THR A 483 -4.71 12.01 17.08
N GLY A 484 -3.66 11.41 16.54
CA GLY A 484 -2.45 11.08 17.25
C GLY A 484 -1.53 12.27 17.54
N ILE A 485 -1.71 13.43 16.91
CA ILE A 485 -0.84 14.61 17.06
C ILE A 485 -1.40 15.55 18.14
N GLU A 486 -0.52 16.01 19.04
CA GLU A 486 -0.91 16.85 20.20
C GLU A 486 -1.04 18.33 19.83
N ASP A 487 -0.05 18.90 19.14
CA ASP A 487 -0.01 20.31 18.72
C ASP A 487 0.67 20.41 17.35
N GLU A 488 -0.11 20.69 16.31
CA GLU A 488 0.39 20.75 14.94
C GLU A 488 1.31 21.95 14.67
N ASP A 489 1.08 23.07 15.35
CA ASP A 489 1.87 24.30 15.16
C ASP A 489 3.23 24.16 15.84
N ALA A 490 3.27 23.55 17.03
CA ALA A 490 4.51 23.21 17.72
C ALA A 490 5.36 22.22 16.91
N LEU A 491 4.73 21.23 16.29
CA LEU A 491 5.42 20.29 15.40
C LEU A 491 6.05 20.99 14.20
N ILE A 492 5.29 21.84 13.50
CA ILE A 492 5.82 22.61 12.35
C ILE A 492 6.97 23.52 12.78
N ALA A 493 6.85 24.20 13.92
CA ALA A 493 7.91 25.04 14.46
C ALA A 493 9.20 24.25 14.74
N ASP A 494 9.08 23.07 15.35
CA ASP A 494 10.24 22.21 15.63
C ASP A 494 10.90 21.71 14.34
N VAL A 495 10.13 21.34 13.30
CA VAL A 495 10.69 20.96 12.00
C VAL A 495 11.49 22.11 11.39
N LYS A 496 10.97 23.35 11.43
CA LYS A 496 11.67 24.53 10.88
C LYS A 496 12.99 24.81 11.60
N VAL A 497 12.99 24.80 12.93
CA VAL A 497 14.20 25.03 13.74
C VAL A 497 15.27 23.98 13.45
N HIS A 498 14.89 22.70 13.41
CA HIS A 498 15.86 21.61 13.26
C HIS A 498 16.25 21.34 11.81
N GLY A 499 15.44 21.78 10.84
CA GLY A 499 15.77 21.79 9.41
C GLY A 499 16.89 22.78 9.09
N GLU A 500 16.79 24.01 9.62
CA GLU A 500 17.77 25.09 9.37
C GLU A 500 19.15 24.79 9.98
N ASP A 501 19.21 24.24 11.20
CA ASP A 501 20.46 23.92 11.90
C ASP A 501 21.31 22.84 11.21
N ARG A 502 20.74 22.07 10.27
CA ARG A 502 21.41 20.94 9.62
C ARG A 502 21.73 21.14 8.15
N VAL A 503 21.16 22.16 7.49
CA VAL A 503 21.61 22.69 6.19
C VAL A 503 23.10 23.04 6.23
N ALA A 504 23.61 23.48 7.39
CA ALA A 504 25.01 23.84 7.58
C ALA A 504 25.99 22.64 7.64
N SER A 505 25.52 21.38 7.66
CA SER A 505 26.39 20.19 7.80
C SER A 505 26.38 19.23 6.60
N ALA A 506 25.58 19.52 5.57
CA ALA A 506 25.47 18.73 4.34
C ALA A 506 26.33 19.27 3.18
N ALA A 507 27.13 20.32 3.43
CA ALA A 507 28.04 20.93 2.45
C ALA A 507 29.42 20.25 2.39
#